data_AF-A0A520CIG9-F1
#
_entry.id   AF-A0A520CIG9-F1
#
_cell.length_a   1.000
_cell.length_b   1.000
_cell.length_c   1.000
_cell.angle_alpha   90.00
_cell.angle_beta   90.00
_cell.angle_gamma   90.00
#
_symmetry.space_group_name_H-M   'P 1'
#
loop_
_entity.id
_entity.type
_entity.pdbx_description
1 polymer ?
#
loop_
_entity_poly.entity_id
_entity_poly.type
_entity_poly.pdbx_seq_one_letter_code
_entity_poly.pdbx_strand_id
1 'polypeptide(L)'
;PRFTFGNTEMTGGIGMIPMMIGMFAVSEVIRYAVDTLPPAELVVEKVGGVLKGQWGLAKKYPVQILRGSVLGTAVGALPGAGADIAAWMSYAMSKKFSKEPEKFGTGHVEGIVESGSANNSALAGAWIPALVFGIPGDSITAIVIGVLYMKNLNPGPTLFTTNPQNIYAVFMLFIIANLIMIPLGILCIKVSKRILKVPRNVLMPLILMFCVVGAFAINNSLFDVGVMLVAGFIAYVLEENKFPIAPAILGVVLGGMLEENFITSMIKSDGNLMGFVSRPIAAGLAVLSILIWVAPLLRRALRGRRQPA
;
A
#
# COMPACT_ATOMS: atom_id res chain seq x y z
N PRO A 1 -19.92 17.99 -3.26
CA PRO A 1 -18.66 17.82 -4.03
C PRO A 1 -17.84 19.12 -4.05
N ARG A 2 -16.55 19.08 -3.70
CA ARG A 2 -15.62 20.21 -3.76
C ARG A 2 -14.62 19.98 -4.91
N PHE A 3 -14.00 21.04 -5.41
CA PHE A 3 -13.00 20.98 -6.50
C PHE A 3 -13.48 20.32 -7.81
N THR A 4 -14.78 20.38 -8.11
CA THR A 4 -15.33 19.83 -9.36
C THR A 4 -15.18 20.77 -10.55
N PHE A 5 -14.97 22.07 -10.30
CA PHE A 5 -14.80 23.11 -11.34
C PHE A 5 -15.88 23.08 -12.44
N GLY A 6 -17.09 22.58 -12.12
CA GLY A 6 -18.19 22.42 -13.07
C GLY A 6 -18.14 21.16 -13.95
N ASN A 7 -17.11 20.32 -13.82
CA ASN A 7 -16.98 19.05 -14.54
C ASN A 7 -17.63 17.91 -13.75
N THR A 8 -18.55 17.18 -14.39
CA THR A 8 -19.26 16.03 -13.81
C THR A 8 -18.31 14.89 -13.47
N GLU A 9 -17.28 14.65 -14.29
CA GLU A 9 -16.28 13.60 -14.06
C GLU A 9 -15.45 13.84 -12.79
N MET A 10 -15.23 15.11 -12.43
CA MET A 10 -14.51 15.46 -11.19
C MET A 10 -15.36 15.27 -9.92
N THR A 11 -16.65 14.96 -10.05
CA THR A 11 -17.53 14.68 -8.91
C THR A 11 -17.11 13.43 -8.15
N GLY A 12 -16.55 12.44 -8.87
CA GLY A 12 -15.95 11.24 -8.27
C GLY A 12 -14.56 11.48 -7.65
N GLY A 13 -14.00 12.69 -7.79
CA GLY A 13 -12.65 13.00 -7.36
C GLY A 13 -11.58 12.45 -8.30
N ILE A 14 -10.32 12.52 -7.87
CA ILE A 14 -9.22 11.95 -8.63
C ILE A 14 -9.01 10.51 -8.14
N GLY A 15 -9.15 9.53 -9.04
CA GLY A 15 -8.94 8.13 -8.71
C GLY A 15 -7.51 7.86 -8.23
N MET A 16 -7.38 7.31 -7.01
CA MET A 16 -6.08 6.95 -6.43
C MET A 16 -5.33 5.94 -7.33
N ILE A 17 -6.04 4.92 -7.83
CA ILE A 17 -5.43 3.87 -8.65
C ILE A 17 -4.93 4.43 -10.00
N PRO A 18 -5.74 5.15 -10.81
CA PRO A 18 -5.23 5.81 -12.02
C PRO A 18 -4.03 6.72 -11.76
N MET A 19 -4.04 7.49 -10.66
CA MET A 19 -2.92 8.35 -10.30
C MET A 19 -1.65 7.52 -10.00
N MET A 20 -1.77 6.45 -9.22
CA MET A 20 -0.63 5.57 -8.91
C MET A 20 -0.09 4.87 -10.16
N ILE A 21 -0.97 4.38 -11.05
CA ILE A 21 -0.57 3.80 -12.34
C ILE A 21 0.21 4.84 -13.15
N GLY A 22 -0.28 6.08 -13.21
CA GLY A 22 0.42 7.18 -13.86
C GLY A 22 1.81 7.40 -13.28
N MET A 23 1.89 7.64 -11.98
CA MET A 23 3.13 8.01 -11.30
C MET A 23 4.22 6.92 -11.33
N PHE A 24 3.85 5.64 -11.44
CA PHE A 24 4.81 4.52 -11.51
C PHE A 24 5.07 4.00 -12.93
N ALA A 25 4.01 3.69 -13.67
CA ALA A 25 4.14 2.95 -14.92
C ALA A 25 4.29 3.90 -16.11
N VAL A 26 3.49 4.96 -16.16
CA VAL A 26 3.53 5.90 -17.29
C VAL A 26 4.81 6.75 -17.23
N SER A 27 5.24 7.18 -16.03
CA SER A 27 6.52 7.87 -15.85
C SER A 27 7.72 7.04 -16.35
N GLU A 28 7.75 5.74 -16.04
CA GLU A 28 8.77 4.81 -16.50
C GLU A 28 8.72 4.60 -18.03
N VAL A 29 7.52 4.52 -18.61
CA VAL A 29 7.34 4.43 -20.06
C VAL A 29 7.84 5.69 -20.76
N ILE A 30 7.55 6.88 -20.22
CA ILE A 30 8.05 8.16 -20.76
C ILE A 30 9.58 8.18 -20.66
N ARG A 31 10.14 7.83 -19.50
CA ARG A 31 11.59 7.80 -19.31
C ARG A 31 12.25 6.84 -20.28
N TYR A 32 11.69 5.66 -20.48
CA TYR A 32 12.16 4.70 -21.47
C TYR A 32 12.12 5.23 -22.91
N ALA A 33 11.08 5.98 -23.26
CA ALA A 33 10.94 6.55 -24.60
C ALA A 33 11.94 7.69 -24.87
N VAL A 34 12.37 8.40 -23.83
CA VAL A 34 13.32 9.51 -23.91
C VAL A 34 14.77 9.05 -23.73
N ASP A 35 15.00 7.95 -23.01
CA ASP A 35 16.34 7.41 -22.77
C ASP A 35 16.95 6.85 -24.06
N THR A 36 17.99 7.52 -24.54
CA THR A 36 18.75 7.13 -25.75
C THR A 36 19.92 6.21 -25.44
N LEU A 37 20.14 5.84 -24.18
CA LEU A 37 21.24 4.95 -23.80
C LEU A 37 21.03 3.54 -24.35
N PRO A 38 22.11 2.83 -24.74
CA PRO A 38 22.00 1.43 -25.15
C PRO A 38 21.30 0.64 -24.04
N PRO A 39 20.36 -0.26 -24.37
CA PRO A 39 19.67 -1.05 -23.37
C PRO A 39 20.71 -1.81 -22.56
N ALA A 40 20.74 -1.57 -21.25
CA ALA A 40 21.59 -2.33 -20.34
C ALA A 40 21.36 -3.82 -20.60
N GLU A 41 22.43 -4.55 -20.92
CA GLU A 41 22.35 -6.00 -21.11
C GLU A 41 21.69 -6.59 -19.86
N LEU A 42 20.50 -7.14 -20.03
CA LEU A 42 19.87 -7.92 -18.98
C LEU A 42 20.75 -9.14 -18.81
N VAL A 43 21.65 -9.09 -17.81
CA VAL A 43 22.34 -10.27 -17.30
C VAL A 43 21.24 -11.13 -16.69
N VAL A 44 20.61 -11.96 -17.51
CA VAL A 44 19.67 -12.98 -17.06
C VAL A 44 20.51 -14.03 -16.36
N GLU A 45 20.87 -13.78 -15.11
CA GLU A 45 21.42 -14.81 -14.26
C GLU A 45 20.44 -15.99 -14.22
N LYS A 46 20.98 -17.20 -14.17
CA LYS A 46 20.18 -18.42 -14.03
C LYS A 46 19.42 -18.34 -12.70
N VAL A 47 18.18 -17.87 -12.75
CA VAL A 47 17.34 -17.81 -11.57
C VAL A 47 17.07 -19.25 -11.11
N GLY A 48 17.66 -19.64 -9.99
CA GLY A 48 17.48 -20.96 -9.39
C GLY A 48 16.03 -21.27 -8.99
N GLY A 49 15.85 -22.39 -8.28
CA GLY A 49 14.54 -22.78 -7.74
C GLY A 49 13.91 -21.65 -6.91
N VAL A 50 12.63 -21.35 -7.13
CA VAL A 50 11.92 -20.21 -6.53
C VAL A 50 11.98 -20.19 -5.01
N LEU A 51 11.94 -21.38 -4.39
CA LEU A 51 12.01 -21.57 -2.94
C LEU A 51 13.45 -21.66 -2.40
N LYS A 52 14.45 -21.76 -3.27
CA LYS A 52 15.85 -21.91 -2.85
C LYS A 52 16.31 -20.63 -2.16
N GLY A 53 16.84 -20.77 -0.94
CA GLY A 53 17.38 -19.64 -0.18
C GLY A 53 16.35 -18.86 0.64
N GLN A 54 15.04 -19.11 0.50
CA GLN A 54 13.99 -18.41 1.25
C GLN A 54 14.14 -18.62 2.76
N TRP A 55 14.42 -19.85 3.19
CA TRP A 55 14.68 -20.16 4.60
C TRP A 55 15.93 -19.46 5.14
N GLY A 56 16.97 -19.32 4.31
CA GLY A 56 18.19 -18.59 4.69
C GLY A 56 17.92 -17.10 4.87
N LEU A 57 17.10 -16.50 4.01
CA LEU A 57 16.65 -15.12 4.13
C LEU A 57 15.80 -14.92 5.39
N ALA A 58 14.88 -15.85 5.67
CA ALA A 58 14.03 -15.78 6.87
C ALA A 58 14.85 -15.79 8.16
N LYS A 59 15.91 -16.61 8.21
CA LYS A 59 16.86 -16.64 9.33
C LYS A 59 17.75 -15.40 9.42
N LYS A 60 18.06 -14.77 8.29
CA LYS A 60 18.91 -13.57 8.23
C LYS A 60 18.18 -12.31 8.67
N TYR A 61 16.88 -12.20 8.40
CA TYR A 61 16.08 -11.00 8.65
C TYR A 61 14.86 -11.24 9.57
N PRO A 62 15.02 -11.89 10.75
CA PRO A 62 13.88 -12.22 11.61
C PRO A 62 13.23 -10.97 12.21
N VAL A 63 14.04 -9.94 12.50
CA VAL A 63 13.55 -8.67 13.08
C VAL A 63 12.68 -7.93 12.08
N GLN A 64 13.08 -7.89 10.82
CA GLN A 64 12.32 -7.25 9.74
C GLN A 64 11.03 -8.03 9.48
N ILE A 65 11.08 -9.36 9.42
CA ILE A 65 9.84 -10.16 9.29
C ILE A 65 8.87 -9.85 10.42
N LEU A 66 9.34 -9.88 11.67
CA LEU A 66 8.48 -9.63 12.83
C LEU A 66 7.96 -8.19 12.83
N ARG A 67 8.83 -7.20 12.62
CA ARG A 67 8.46 -5.78 12.63
C ARG A 67 7.50 -5.45 11.50
N GLY A 68 7.78 -5.92 10.29
CA GLY A 68 6.89 -5.80 9.14
C GLY A 68 5.55 -6.47 9.42
N SER A 69 5.55 -7.69 9.96
CA SER A 69 4.31 -8.41 10.30
C SER A 69 3.46 -7.66 11.33
N VAL A 70 4.07 -7.18 12.42
CA VAL A 70 3.37 -6.42 13.47
C VAL A 70 2.81 -5.12 12.93
N LEU A 71 3.62 -4.37 12.17
CA LEU A 71 3.16 -3.13 11.55
C LEU A 71 2.03 -3.41 10.57
N GLY A 72 2.15 -4.44 9.73
CA GLY A 72 1.11 -4.81 8.79
C GLY A 72 -0.20 -5.19 9.48
N THR A 73 -0.17 -6.04 10.51
CA THR A 73 -1.39 -6.39 11.26
C THR A 73 -2.01 -5.16 11.93
N ALA A 74 -1.20 -4.26 12.50
CA ALA A 74 -1.69 -3.04 13.13
C ALA A 74 -2.33 -2.08 12.12
N VAL A 75 -1.70 -1.90 10.95
CA VAL A 75 -2.23 -1.07 9.86
C VAL A 75 -3.49 -1.71 9.28
N GLY A 76 -3.49 -3.02 9.04
CA GLY A 76 -4.65 -3.74 8.52
C GLY A 76 -5.86 -3.69 9.47
N ALA A 77 -5.65 -3.65 10.78
CA ALA A 77 -6.73 -3.47 11.74
C ALA A 77 -7.40 -2.08 11.66
N LEU A 78 -6.78 -1.10 10.99
CA LEU A 78 -7.36 0.21 10.74
C LEU A 78 -8.30 0.13 9.52
N PRO A 79 -9.57 0.52 9.65
CA PRO A 79 -10.50 0.57 8.52
C PRO A 79 -9.99 1.43 7.37
N GLY A 80 -10.14 0.93 6.15
CA GLY A 80 -9.74 1.61 4.92
C GLY A 80 -8.24 1.69 4.65
N ALA A 81 -7.36 1.27 5.58
CA ALA A 81 -5.90 1.41 5.45
C ALA A 81 -5.29 0.53 4.35
N GLY A 82 -5.75 -0.71 4.22
CA GLY A 82 -5.28 -1.67 3.22
C GLY A 82 -3.81 -2.11 3.32
N ALA A 83 -3.48 -3.11 2.50
CA ALA A 83 -2.18 -3.77 2.53
C ALA A 83 -1.05 -2.95 1.84
N ASP A 84 -1.39 -2.14 0.85
CA ASP A 84 -0.43 -1.32 0.10
C ASP A 84 0.24 -0.29 1.01
N ILE A 85 -0.53 0.37 1.87
CA ILE A 85 -0.01 1.36 2.83
C ILE A 85 0.91 0.68 3.84
N ALA A 86 0.49 -0.47 4.37
CA ALA A 86 1.32 -1.24 5.27
C ALA A 86 2.68 -1.59 4.65
N ALA A 87 2.70 -2.00 3.37
CA ALA A 87 3.92 -2.31 2.64
C ALA A 87 4.83 -1.09 2.48
N TRP A 88 4.27 0.08 2.10
CA TRP A 88 5.04 1.31 1.93
C TRP A 88 5.56 1.90 3.23
N MET A 89 4.73 1.95 4.27
CA MET A 89 5.13 2.37 5.61
C MET A 89 6.24 1.47 6.16
N SER A 90 6.08 0.15 5.99
CA SER A 90 7.08 -0.85 6.35
C SER A 90 8.38 -0.63 5.59
N TYR A 91 8.33 -0.37 4.28
CA TYR A 91 9.51 -0.09 3.47
C TYR A 91 10.26 1.17 3.95
N ALA A 92 9.55 2.27 4.21
CA ALA A 92 10.13 3.51 4.71
C ALA A 92 10.76 3.33 6.11
N MET A 93 10.08 2.57 6.97
CA MET A 93 10.60 2.20 8.29
C MET A 93 11.85 1.33 8.17
N SER A 94 11.83 0.34 7.28
CA SER A 94 12.97 -0.53 6.97
C SER A 94 14.19 0.28 6.56
N LYS A 95 14.02 1.19 5.59
CA LYS A 95 15.09 2.09 5.14
C LYS A 95 15.67 2.93 6.28
N LYS A 96 14.81 3.45 7.16
CA LYS A 96 15.22 4.30 8.28
C LYS A 96 16.01 3.55 9.36
N PHE A 97 15.69 2.28 9.58
CA PHE A 97 16.34 1.47 10.61
C PHE A 97 17.44 0.54 10.08
N SER A 98 17.58 0.44 8.76
CA SER A 98 18.63 -0.37 8.15
C SER A 98 20.01 0.22 8.42
N LYS A 99 21.02 -0.66 8.47
CA LYS A 99 22.43 -0.29 8.51
C LYS A 99 22.97 0.13 7.15
N GLU A 100 22.25 -0.20 6.07
CA GLU A 100 22.65 0.02 4.67
C GLU A 100 21.53 0.76 3.90
N PRO A 101 21.08 1.96 4.36
CA PRO A 101 19.97 2.70 3.75
C PRO A 101 20.21 3.09 2.29
N GLU A 102 21.47 3.18 1.86
CA GLU A 102 21.91 3.50 0.50
C GLU A 102 21.55 2.42 -0.53
N LYS A 103 21.36 1.17 -0.11
CA LYS A 103 20.97 0.06 -1.01
C LYS A 103 19.48 0.04 -1.32
N PHE A 104 18.67 0.85 -0.62
CA PHE A 104 17.23 0.90 -0.85
C PHE A 104 16.91 1.63 -2.17
N GLY A 105 16.18 0.95 -3.04
CA GLY A 105 15.88 1.39 -4.41
C GLY A 105 16.59 0.54 -5.47
N THR A 106 17.62 -0.23 -5.11
CA THR A 106 18.38 -1.09 -6.03
C THR A 106 17.98 -2.57 -5.94
N GLY A 107 16.85 -2.88 -5.31
CA GLY A 107 16.41 -4.26 -5.05
C GLY A 107 16.99 -4.90 -3.79
N HIS A 108 17.44 -4.11 -2.81
CA HIS A 108 17.95 -4.62 -1.53
C HIS A 108 16.92 -5.51 -0.81
N VAL A 109 17.33 -6.72 -0.45
CA VAL A 109 16.44 -7.78 0.03
C VAL A 109 15.78 -7.44 1.36
N GLU A 110 16.45 -6.68 2.23
CA GLU A 110 15.91 -6.29 3.54
C GLU A 110 14.57 -5.56 3.42
N GLY A 111 14.48 -4.58 2.52
CA GLY A 111 13.26 -3.82 2.28
C GLY A 111 12.13 -4.69 1.73
N ILE A 112 12.45 -5.64 0.84
CA ILE A 112 11.48 -6.56 0.23
C ILE A 112 10.91 -7.53 1.27
N VAL A 113 11.77 -8.06 2.15
CA VAL A 113 11.35 -8.98 3.22
C VAL A 113 10.41 -8.25 4.18
N GLU A 114 10.75 -7.03 4.59
CA GLU A 114 9.93 -6.26 5.53
C GLU A 114 8.61 -5.81 4.93
N SER A 115 8.62 -5.24 3.72
CA SER A 115 7.42 -4.78 3.04
C SER A 115 6.51 -5.94 2.65
N GLY A 116 7.08 -7.06 2.19
CA GLY A 116 6.34 -8.28 1.87
C GLY A 116 5.69 -8.92 3.09
N SER A 117 6.38 -8.94 4.23
CA SER A 117 5.81 -9.42 5.50
C SER A 117 4.64 -8.54 5.94
N ALA A 118 4.78 -7.22 5.85
CA ALA A 118 3.74 -6.26 6.20
C ALA A 118 2.51 -6.36 5.29
N ASN A 119 2.72 -6.48 3.98
CA ASN A 119 1.64 -6.68 3.01
C ASN A 119 0.81 -7.93 3.37
N ASN A 120 1.50 -9.05 3.64
CA ASN A 120 0.81 -10.31 3.92
C ASN A 120 0.09 -10.30 5.28
N SER A 121 0.66 -9.68 6.31
CA SER A 121 0.01 -9.61 7.62
C SER A 121 -1.11 -8.56 7.67
N ALA A 122 -1.02 -7.49 6.88
CA ALA A 122 -2.08 -6.48 6.77
C ALA A 122 -3.37 -7.05 6.18
N LEU A 123 -3.26 -7.94 5.19
CA LEU A 123 -4.42 -8.67 4.67
C LEU A 123 -5.15 -9.43 5.78
N ALA A 124 -4.43 -10.13 6.66
CA ALA A 124 -5.03 -10.80 7.80
C ALA A 124 -5.61 -9.81 8.83
N GLY A 125 -4.92 -8.69 9.07
CA GLY A 125 -5.38 -7.61 9.96
C GLY A 125 -6.70 -6.97 9.49
N ALA A 126 -6.89 -6.80 8.17
CA ALA A 126 -8.09 -6.22 7.57
C ALA A 126 -9.39 -6.99 7.89
N TRP A 127 -9.26 -8.28 8.23
CA TRP A 127 -10.40 -9.11 8.62
C TRP A 127 -10.90 -8.84 10.04
N ILE A 128 -10.09 -8.21 10.90
CA ILE A 128 -10.49 -7.87 12.26
C ILE A 128 -11.69 -6.91 12.25
N PRO A 129 -11.61 -5.71 11.64
CA PRO A 129 -12.77 -4.82 11.58
C PRO A 129 -13.89 -5.37 10.68
N ALA A 130 -13.55 -6.11 9.61
CA ALA A 130 -14.53 -6.65 8.69
C ALA A 130 -15.47 -7.67 9.36
N LEU A 131 -14.92 -8.62 10.14
CA LEU A 131 -15.74 -9.64 10.79
C LEU A 131 -16.40 -9.15 12.07
N VAL A 132 -15.72 -8.31 12.85
CA VAL A 132 -16.21 -7.89 14.17
C VAL A 132 -17.17 -6.71 14.06
N PHE A 133 -16.90 -5.75 13.17
CA PHE A 133 -17.69 -4.52 13.06
C PHE A 133 -18.49 -4.43 11.77
N GLY A 134 -18.28 -5.34 10.80
CA GLY A 134 -18.87 -5.22 9.47
C GLY A 134 -18.33 -4.02 8.69
N ILE A 135 -17.16 -3.50 9.09
CA ILE A 135 -16.52 -2.36 8.45
C ILE A 135 -15.34 -2.88 7.63
N PRO A 136 -15.28 -2.62 6.32
CA PRO A 136 -14.18 -3.09 5.49
C PRO A 136 -12.83 -2.51 5.94
N GLY A 137 -11.82 -3.37 5.97
CA GLY A 137 -10.42 -2.96 6.18
C GLY A 137 -9.78 -2.40 4.91
N ASP A 138 -10.29 -2.80 3.74
CA ASP A 138 -9.86 -2.40 2.41
C ASP A 138 -10.95 -2.69 1.35
N SER A 139 -10.68 -2.35 0.09
CA SER A 139 -11.62 -2.58 -1.01
C SER A 139 -11.94 -4.06 -1.23
N ILE A 140 -10.99 -4.96 -0.96
CA ILE A 140 -11.17 -6.41 -1.16
C ILE A 140 -12.13 -6.95 -0.10
N THR A 141 -11.91 -6.61 1.17
CA THR A 141 -12.79 -6.99 2.29
C THR A 141 -14.18 -6.40 2.15
N ALA A 142 -14.35 -5.23 1.53
CA ALA A 142 -15.68 -4.68 1.20
C ALA A 142 -16.47 -5.61 0.25
N ILE A 143 -15.82 -6.12 -0.79
CA ILE A 143 -16.42 -7.10 -1.71
C ILE A 143 -16.78 -8.37 -0.94
N VAL A 144 -15.89 -8.86 -0.07
CA VAL A 144 -16.17 -10.08 0.69
C VAL A 144 -17.29 -9.89 1.70
N ILE A 145 -17.40 -8.73 2.37
CA ILE A 145 -18.56 -8.39 3.19
C ILE A 145 -19.85 -8.48 2.37
N GLY A 146 -19.85 -7.98 1.13
CA GLY A 146 -20.96 -8.17 0.19
C GLY A 146 -21.29 -9.64 -0.07
N VAL A 147 -20.28 -10.49 -0.30
CA VAL A 147 -20.47 -11.93 -0.48
C VAL A 147 -21.01 -12.60 0.79
N LEU A 148 -20.53 -12.21 1.97
CA LEU A 148 -21.03 -12.72 3.25
C LEU A 148 -22.50 -12.36 3.44
N TYR A 149 -22.91 -11.12 3.14
CA TYR A 149 -24.31 -10.72 3.15
C TYR A 149 -25.16 -11.55 2.16
N MET A 150 -24.67 -11.80 0.94
CA MET A 150 -25.35 -12.67 -0.03
C MET A 150 -25.50 -14.12 0.47
N LYS A 151 -24.61 -14.56 1.36
CA LYS A 151 -24.66 -15.87 2.02
C LYS A 151 -25.41 -15.86 3.35
N ASN A 152 -26.12 -14.77 3.67
CA ASN A 152 -26.82 -14.56 4.95
C ASN A 152 -25.89 -14.63 6.18
N LEU A 153 -24.61 -14.32 6.00
CA LEU A 153 -23.61 -14.19 7.06
C LEU A 153 -23.40 -12.71 7.34
N ASN A 154 -24.18 -12.15 8.26
CA ASN A 154 -24.04 -10.76 8.65
C ASN A 154 -22.80 -10.60 9.55
N PRO A 155 -21.73 -9.92 9.09
CA PRO A 155 -20.56 -9.68 9.94
C PRO A 155 -20.95 -8.82 11.15
N GLY A 156 -20.33 -9.08 12.29
CA GLY A 156 -20.66 -8.46 13.56
C GLY A 156 -20.37 -9.38 14.76
N PRO A 157 -20.41 -8.87 16.00
CA PRO A 157 -20.10 -9.67 17.18
C PRO A 157 -21.09 -10.84 17.36
N THR A 158 -22.33 -10.66 16.90
CA THR A 158 -23.37 -11.70 16.92
C THR A 158 -23.06 -12.87 16.00
N LEU A 159 -22.29 -12.68 14.92
CA LEU A 159 -21.93 -13.76 14.00
C LEU A 159 -21.14 -14.86 14.73
N PHE A 160 -20.31 -14.47 15.68
CA PHE A 160 -19.51 -15.37 16.51
C PHE A 160 -20.34 -16.16 17.53
N THR A 161 -21.51 -15.64 17.93
CA THR A 161 -22.38 -16.30 18.92
C THR A 161 -23.50 -17.09 18.28
N THR A 162 -24.12 -16.60 17.20
CA THR A 162 -25.27 -17.25 16.56
C THR A 162 -24.87 -18.27 15.50
N ASN A 163 -23.75 -18.08 14.79
CA ASN A 163 -23.30 -18.95 13.72
C ASN A 163 -21.80 -19.33 13.83
N PRO A 164 -21.34 -19.85 14.99
CA PRO A 164 -19.92 -20.13 15.21
C PRO A 164 -19.34 -21.12 14.19
N GLN A 165 -20.14 -22.10 13.76
CA GLN A 165 -19.74 -23.07 12.74
C GLN A 165 -19.33 -22.41 11.40
N ASN A 166 -20.04 -21.36 10.98
CA ASN A 166 -19.76 -20.67 9.72
C ASN A 166 -18.48 -19.84 9.83
N ILE A 167 -18.21 -19.25 11.01
CA ILE A 167 -16.94 -18.55 11.29
C ILE A 167 -15.76 -19.52 11.26
N TYR A 168 -15.88 -20.68 11.90
CA TYR A 168 -14.82 -21.69 11.85
C TYR A 168 -14.57 -22.18 10.42
N ALA A 169 -15.62 -22.33 9.61
CA ALA A 169 -15.46 -22.64 8.19
C ALA A 169 -14.67 -21.55 7.44
N VAL A 170 -14.95 -20.27 7.72
CA VAL A 170 -14.17 -19.14 7.16
C VAL A 170 -12.70 -19.21 7.60
N PHE A 171 -12.41 -19.49 8.86
CA PHE A 171 -11.03 -19.65 9.34
C PHE A 171 -10.31 -20.85 8.71
N MET A 172 -10.99 -21.98 8.54
CA MET A 172 -10.43 -23.13 7.81
C MET A 172 -10.16 -22.79 6.35
N LEU A 173 -11.06 -22.03 5.70
CA LEU A 173 -10.85 -21.54 4.33
C LEU A 173 -9.62 -20.64 4.23
N PHE A 174 -9.31 -19.81 5.24
CA PHE A 174 -8.06 -19.03 5.25
C PHE A 174 -6.82 -19.90 5.27
N ILE A 175 -6.83 -20.98 6.05
CA ILE A 175 -5.71 -21.93 6.10
C ILE A 175 -5.52 -22.55 4.71
N ILE A 176 -6.61 -23.04 4.11
CA ILE A 176 -6.59 -23.62 2.77
C ILE A 176 -6.14 -22.59 1.73
N ALA A 177 -6.64 -21.36 1.78
CA ALA A 177 -6.27 -20.28 0.88
C ALA A 177 -4.77 -19.95 0.97
N ASN A 178 -4.19 -19.92 2.17
CA ASN A 178 -2.76 -19.73 2.37
C ASN A 178 -1.94 -20.89 1.79
N LEU A 179 -2.43 -22.13 1.90
CA LEU A 179 -1.76 -23.28 1.28
C LEU A 179 -1.83 -23.22 -0.26
N ILE A 180 -2.97 -22.83 -0.83
CA ILE A 180 -3.15 -22.65 -2.29
C ILE A 180 -2.34 -21.46 -2.82
N MET A 181 -2.10 -20.44 -1.99
CA MET A 181 -1.28 -19.29 -2.35
C MET A 181 0.16 -19.69 -2.70
N ILE A 182 0.70 -20.76 -2.12
CA ILE A 182 2.07 -21.23 -2.41
C ILE A 182 2.24 -21.68 -3.87
N PRO A 183 1.49 -22.68 -4.40
CA PRO A 183 1.63 -23.09 -5.78
C PRO A 183 1.24 -21.98 -6.77
N LEU A 184 0.21 -21.18 -6.46
CA LEU A 184 -0.17 -20.03 -7.29
C LEU A 184 0.95 -18.97 -7.33
N GLY A 185 1.54 -18.64 -6.18
CA GLY A 185 2.67 -17.72 -6.10
C GLY A 185 3.88 -18.22 -6.89
N ILE A 186 4.20 -19.52 -6.80
CA ILE A 186 5.28 -20.13 -7.59
C ILE A 186 4.97 -20.05 -9.09
N LEU A 187 3.72 -20.28 -9.50
CA LEU A 187 3.29 -20.15 -10.89
C LEU A 187 3.42 -18.70 -11.38
N CYS A 188 2.92 -17.73 -10.61
CA CYS A 188 3.07 -16.30 -10.89
C CYS A 188 4.54 -15.91 -11.06
N ILE A 189 5.43 -16.34 -10.16
CA ILE A 189 6.87 -16.06 -10.27
C ILE A 189 7.45 -16.66 -11.56
N LYS A 190 7.06 -17.88 -11.93
CA LYS A 190 7.51 -18.51 -13.20
C LYS A 190 7.03 -17.73 -14.43
N VAL A 191 5.80 -17.24 -14.41
CA VAL A 191 5.23 -16.42 -15.50
C VAL A 191 5.94 -15.06 -15.56
N SER A 192 6.11 -14.37 -14.43
CA SER A 192 6.82 -13.09 -14.37
C SER A 192 8.26 -13.18 -14.88
N LYS A 193 8.97 -14.29 -14.57
CA LYS A 193 10.31 -14.54 -15.15
C LYS A 193 10.31 -14.60 -16.68
N ARG A 194 9.22 -15.05 -17.32
CA ARG A 194 9.11 -15.06 -18.79
C ARG A 194 8.82 -13.66 -19.32
N ILE A 195 7.98 -12.88 -18.64
CA ILE A 195 7.68 -11.49 -19.00
C ILE A 195 8.96 -10.65 -18.99
N LEU A 196 9.84 -10.85 -18.02
CA LEU A 196 11.13 -10.15 -17.93
C LEU A 196 12.10 -10.45 -19.09
N LYS A 197 11.87 -11.52 -19.88
CA LYS A 197 12.66 -11.84 -21.07
C LYS A 197 12.13 -11.16 -22.33
N VAL A 198 10.94 -10.56 -22.28
CA VAL A 198 10.37 -9.85 -23.42
C VAL A 198 11.19 -8.58 -23.66
N PRO A 199 11.60 -8.30 -24.91
CA PRO A 199 12.38 -7.10 -25.21
C PRO A 199 11.61 -5.85 -24.78
N ARG A 200 12.32 -4.89 -24.16
CA ARG A 200 11.71 -3.66 -23.62
C ARG A 200 10.90 -2.89 -24.66
N ASN A 201 11.33 -2.90 -25.92
CA ASN A 201 10.62 -2.29 -27.06
C ASN A 201 9.19 -2.81 -27.25
N VAL A 202 8.92 -4.06 -26.88
CA VAL A 202 7.58 -4.66 -26.96
C VAL A 202 6.87 -4.56 -25.61
N LEU A 203 7.62 -4.73 -24.52
CA LEU A 203 7.08 -4.72 -23.17
C LEU A 203 6.49 -3.35 -22.77
N MET A 204 7.16 -2.24 -23.11
CA MET A 204 6.72 -0.91 -22.70
C MET A 204 5.40 -0.47 -23.35
N PRO A 205 5.18 -0.63 -24.68
CA PRO A 205 3.87 -0.37 -25.29
C PRO A 205 2.76 -1.27 -24.73
N LEU A 206 3.06 -2.53 -24.40
CA LEU A 206 2.09 -3.43 -23.77
C LEU A 206 1.73 -2.95 -22.35
N ILE A 207 2.72 -2.53 -21.56
CA ILE A 207 2.47 -1.94 -20.24
C ILE A 207 1.56 -0.72 -20.38
N LEU A 208 1.86 0.21 -21.30
CA LEU A 208 1.04 1.40 -21.51
C LEU A 208 -0.40 1.03 -21.92
N MET A 209 -0.58 0.05 -22.81
CA MET A 209 -1.90 -0.45 -23.19
C MET A 209 -2.66 -0.99 -21.95
N PHE A 210 -2.02 -1.82 -21.14
CA PHE A 210 -2.63 -2.35 -19.92
C PHE A 210 -2.91 -1.26 -18.89
N CYS A 211 -2.08 -0.22 -18.79
CA CYS A 211 -2.33 0.93 -17.93
C CYS A 211 -3.59 1.69 -18.38
N VAL A 212 -3.74 1.95 -19.68
CA VAL A 212 -4.92 2.61 -20.25
C VAL A 212 -6.18 1.78 -20.00
N VAL A 213 -6.14 0.48 -20.31
CA VAL A 213 -7.27 -0.43 -20.08
C VAL A 213 -7.60 -0.55 -18.59
N GLY A 214 -6.58 -0.65 -17.74
CA GLY A 214 -6.73 -0.77 -16.30
C GLY A 214 -7.33 0.49 -15.67
N ALA A 215 -6.84 1.68 -16.03
CA ALA A 215 -7.40 2.94 -15.57
C ALA A 215 -8.86 3.12 -16.02
N PHE A 216 -9.17 2.77 -17.27
CA PHE A 216 -10.54 2.82 -17.78
C PHE A 216 -11.46 1.81 -17.10
N ALA A 217 -11.01 0.58 -16.86
CA ALA A 217 -11.85 -0.52 -16.36
C ALA A 217 -12.37 -0.32 -14.93
N ILE A 218 -11.74 0.55 -14.13
CA ILE A 218 -12.14 0.78 -12.74
C ILE A 218 -13.49 1.49 -12.66
N ASN A 219 -13.64 2.61 -13.36
CA ASN A 219 -14.85 3.44 -13.32
C ASN A 219 -15.55 3.58 -14.68
N ASN A 220 -15.07 2.90 -15.72
CA ASN A 220 -15.51 3.09 -17.12
C ASN A 220 -15.40 4.55 -17.58
N SER A 221 -14.36 5.28 -17.13
CA SER A 221 -14.19 6.70 -17.42
C SER A 221 -12.89 7.00 -18.18
N LEU A 222 -13.00 7.79 -19.24
CA LEU A 222 -11.85 8.35 -19.95
C LEU A 222 -11.14 9.44 -19.13
N PHE A 223 -11.83 10.05 -18.17
CA PHE A 223 -11.22 11.03 -17.28
C PHE A 223 -10.10 10.38 -16.45
N ASP A 224 -10.30 9.16 -15.95
CA ASP A 224 -9.28 8.40 -15.22
C ASP A 224 -8.05 8.08 -16.07
N VAL A 225 -8.24 7.82 -17.37
CA VAL A 225 -7.12 7.67 -18.32
C VAL A 225 -6.36 8.99 -18.46
N GLY A 226 -7.06 10.13 -18.54
CA GLY A 226 -6.46 11.45 -18.55
C GLY A 226 -5.66 11.76 -17.28
N VAL A 227 -6.22 11.47 -16.11
CA VAL A 227 -5.56 11.58 -14.80
C VAL A 227 -4.28 10.75 -14.78
N MET A 228 -4.35 9.50 -15.24
CA MET A 228 -3.19 8.61 -15.31
C MET A 228 -2.07 9.20 -16.19
N LEU A 229 -2.40 9.72 -17.37
CA LEU A 229 -1.41 10.32 -18.27
C LEU A 229 -0.78 11.59 -17.67
N VAL A 230 -1.59 12.47 -17.09
CA VAL A 230 -1.11 13.71 -16.47
C VAL A 230 -0.24 13.41 -15.24
N ALA A 231 -0.68 12.48 -14.38
CA ALA A 231 0.08 12.07 -13.20
C ALA A 231 1.41 11.43 -13.58
N GLY A 232 1.44 10.63 -14.67
CA GLY A 232 2.68 10.05 -15.20
C GLY A 232 3.65 11.09 -15.73
N PHE A 233 3.15 12.09 -16.45
CA PHE A 233 3.98 13.22 -16.89
C PHE A 233 4.54 14.02 -15.70
N ILE A 234 3.71 14.34 -14.70
CA ILE A 234 4.14 15.04 -13.49
C ILE A 234 5.21 14.23 -12.75
N ALA A 235 5.00 12.93 -12.57
CA ALA A 235 5.99 12.07 -11.93
C ALA A 235 7.30 12.01 -12.71
N TYR A 236 7.25 11.92 -14.04
CA TYR A 236 8.46 11.99 -14.86
C TYR A 236 9.24 13.28 -14.63
N VAL A 237 8.57 14.45 -14.63
CA VAL A 237 9.22 15.75 -14.35
C VAL A 237 9.81 15.78 -12.95
N LEU A 238 9.12 15.25 -11.95
CA LEU A 238 9.62 15.19 -10.57
C LEU A 238 10.87 14.30 -10.47
N GLU A 239 10.89 13.13 -11.12
CA GLU A 239 12.06 12.23 -11.14
C GLU A 239 13.28 12.90 -11.79
N GLU A 240 13.08 13.58 -12.93
CA GLU A 240 14.17 14.26 -13.65
C GLU A 240 14.82 15.34 -12.77
N ASN A 241 14.02 15.98 -11.92
CA ASN A 241 14.49 16.97 -10.93
C ASN A 241 14.98 16.34 -9.62
N LYS A 242 15.19 15.01 -9.57
CA LYS A 242 15.66 14.25 -8.40
C LYS A 242 14.71 14.31 -7.21
N PHE A 243 13.44 14.62 -7.42
CA PHE A 243 12.42 14.48 -6.37
C PHE A 243 12.01 13.01 -6.24
N PRO A 244 11.99 12.46 -5.02
CA PRO A 244 11.64 11.07 -4.82
C PRO A 244 10.12 10.87 -5.01
N ILE A 245 9.73 10.03 -5.95
CA ILE A 245 8.31 9.75 -6.26
C ILE A 245 7.65 8.89 -5.19
N ALA A 246 8.38 7.94 -4.59
CA ALA A 246 7.84 7.07 -3.55
C ALA A 246 7.20 7.84 -2.36
N PRO A 247 7.84 8.87 -1.77
CA PRO A 247 7.20 9.77 -0.80
C PRO A 247 5.98 10.54 -1.34
N ALA A 248 6.01 10.98 -2.59
CA ALA A 248 4.88 11.70 -3.20
C ALA A 248 3.65 10.79 -3.31
N ILE A 249 3.84 9.55 -3.77
CA ILE A 249 2.79 8.52 -3.82
C ILE A 249 2.28 8.21 -2.43
N LEU A 250 3.17 8.03 -1.45
CA LEU A 250 2.76 7.82 -0.06
C LEU A 250 1.88 8.98 0.44
N GLY A 251 2.22 10.21 0.08
CA GLY A 251 1.43 11.41 0.40
C GLY A 251 0.05 11.40 -0.26
N VAL A 252 -0.03 11.06 -1.54
CA VAL A 252 -1.31 10.91 -2.27
C VAL A 252 -2.20 9.86 -1.61
N VAL A 253 -1.61 8.69 -1.30
CA VAL A 253 -2.33 7.57 -0.72
C VAL A 253 -2.83 7.90 0.69
N LEU A 254 -1.96 8.43 1.55
CA LEU A 254 -2.32 8.81 2.92
C LEU A 254 -3.25 10.02 2.97
N GLY A 255 -3.14 10.95 2.01
CA GLY A 255 -3.92 12.18 1.96
C GLY A 255 -5.41 11.93 1.82
N GLY A 256 -5.81 11.11 0.85
CA GLY A 256 -7.23 10.77 0.63
C GLY A 256 -7.84 10.08 1.86
N MET A 257 -7.09 9.16 2.46
CA MET A 257 -7.51 8.46 3.68
C MET A 257 -7.64 9.38 4.89
N LEU A 258 -6.70 10.31 5.04
CA LEU A 258 -6.75 11.29 6.11
C LEU A 258 -7.98 12.17 5.96
N GLU A 259 -8.29 12.63 4.75
CA GLU A 259 -9.49 13.42 4.47
C GLU A 259 -10.77 12.62 4.75
N GLU A 260 -10.88 11.39 4.23
CA GLU A 260 -12.05 10.54 4.42
C GLU A 260 -12.31 10.23 5.90
N ASN A 261 -11.27 9.87 6.65
CA ASN A 261 -11.39 9.59 8.08
C ASN A 261 -11.64 10.87 8.91
N PHE A 262 -11.07 12.00 8.49
CA PHE A 262 -11.33 13.29 9.11
C PHE A 262 -12.79 13.69 8.93
N ILE A 263 -13.32 13.62 7.71
CA ILE A 263 -14.71 13.94 7.40
C ILE A 263 -15.66 12.97 8.11
N THR A 264 -15.38 11.67 8.08
CA THR A 264 -16.17 10.66 8.80
C THR A 264 -16.22 10.94 10.30
N SER A 265 -15.09 11.30 10.90
CA SER A 265 -15.02 11.66 12.32
C SER A 265 -15.78 12.96 12.62
N MET A 266 -15.67 13.97 11.75
CA MET A 266 -16.39 15.24 11.89
C MET A 266 -17.90 15.09 11.76
N ILE A 267 -18.37 14.23 10.86
CA ILE A 267 -19.80 13.90 10.75
C ILE A 267 -20.27 13.21 12.03
N LYS A 268 -19.50 12.26 12.56
CA LYS A 268 -19.83 11.56 13.82
C LYS A 268 -19.81 12.47 15.05
N SER A 269 -19.08 13.59 15.01
CA SER A 269 -19.01 14.56 16.11
C SER A 269 -19.87 15.80 15.88
N ASP A 270 -20.82 15.75 14.93
CA ASP A 270 -21.69 16.88 14.57
C ASP A 270 -20.91 18.18 14.27
N GLY A 271 -19.74 18.05 13.64
CA GLY A 271 -18.85 19.16 13.30
C GLY A 271 -17.99 19.67 14.46
N ASN A 272 -18.05 19.04 15.64
CA ASN A 272 -17.26 19.44 16.79
C ASN A 272 -15.85 18.82 16.76
N LEU A 273 -14.82 19.68 16.62
CA LEU A 273 -13.41 19.27 16.66
C LEU A 273 -13.00 18.68 18.01
N MET A 274 -13.71 18.99 19.10
CA MET A 274 -13.47 18.38 20.40
C MET A 274 -13.77 16.87 20.41
N GLY A 275 -14.52 16.37 19.42
CA GLY A 275 -14.80 14.95 19.22
C GLY A 275 -13.53 14.09 19.03
N PHE A 276 -12.44 14.66 18.54
CA PHE A 276 -11.16 13.95 18.37
C PHE A 276 -10.40 13.72 19.67
N VAL A 277 -10.70 14.50 20.72
CA VAL A 277 -10.03 14.41 22.04
C VAL A 277 -10.98 14.05 23.17
N SER A 278 -12.28 13.91 22.89
CA SER A 278 -13.31 13.60 23.89
C SER A 278 -13.17 12.19 24.48
N ARG A 279 -12.61 11.23 23.72
CA ARG A 279 -12.41 9.86 24.17
C ARG A 279 -10.99 9.67 24.74
N PRO A 280 -10.82 8.98 25.88
CA PRO A 280 -9.51 8.79 26.51
C PRO A 280 -8.44 8.19 25.58
N ILE A 281 -8.83 7.22 24.74
CA ILE A 281 -7.92 6.58 23.77
C ILE A 281 -7.52 7.58 22.68
N ALA A 282 -8.48 8.35 22.16
CA ALA A 282 -8.23 9.32 21.09
C ALA A 282 -7.35 10.48 21.61
N ALA A 283 -7.60 10.97 22.83
CA ALA A 283 -6.75 11.93 23.50
C ALA A 283 -5.32 11.40 23.71
N GLY A 284 -5.17 10.15 24.16
CA GLY A 284 -3.87 9.50 24.31
C GLY A 284 -3.09 9.42 22.99
N LEU A 285 -3.77 9.02 21.91
CA LEU A 285 -3.17 8.98 20.56
C LEU A 285 -2.81 10.39 20.05
N ALA A 286 -3.65 11.39 20.29
CA ALA A 286 -3.38 12.77 19.91
C ALA A 286 -2.11 13.31 20.61
N VAL A 287 -1.98 13.09 21.92
CA VAL A 287 -0.78 13.45 22.68
C VAL A 287 0.46 12.74 22.15
N LEU A 288 0.37 11.43 21.90
CA LEU A 288 1.48 10.66 21.33
C LEU A 288 1.91 11.20 19.95
N SER A 289 0.96 11.50 19.07
CA SER A 289 1.24 12.08 17.75
C SER A 289 1.94 13.43 17.86
N ILE A 290 1.47 14.33 18.75
CA ILE A 290 2.13 15.61 19.01
C ILE A 290 3.56 15.38 19.53
N LEU A 291 3.75 14.45 20.47
CA LEU A 291 5.08 14.14 20.99
C LEU A 291 6.02 13.62 19.90
N ILE A 292 5.54 12.77 18.98
CA ILE A 292 6.34 12.26 17.85
C ILE A 292 6.72 13.39 16.89
N TRP A 293 5.80 14.32 16.62
CA TRP A 293 6.06 15.47 15.74
C TRP A 293 7.03 16.48 16.36
N VAL A 294 6.92 16.73 17.66
CA VAL A 294 7.74 17.70 18.38
C VAL A 294 9.08 17.08 18.81
N ALA A 295 9.19 15.76 18.93
CA ALA A 295 10.43 15.08 19.35
C ALA A 295 11.66 15.40 18.46
N PRO A 296 11.59 15.43 17.11
CA PRO A 296 12.70 15.87 16.26
C PRO A 296 13.12 17.32 16.53
N LEU A 297 12.16 18.22 16.74
CA LEU A 297 12.40 19.64 17.01
C LEU A 297 13.04 19.84 18.39
N LEU A 298 12.51 19.17 19.41
CA LEU A 298 13.08 19.14 20.76
C LEU A 298 14.49 18.55 20.77
N ARG A 299 14.72 17.44 20.05
CA ARG A 299 16.06 16.84 19.92
C ARG A 299 17.05 17.77 19.24
N ARG A 300 16.63 18.53 18.22
CA ARG A 300 17.46 19.56 17.57
C ARG A 300 17.76 20.73 18.52
N ALA A 301 16.75 21.24 19.23
CA ALA A 301 16.92 22.32 20.20
C ALA A 301 17.83 21.93 21.39
N LEU A 302 17.71 20.69 21.87
CA LEU A 302 18.54 20.14 22.96
C LEU A 302 19.96 19.78 22.50
N ARG A 303 20.16 19.35 21.25
CA ARG A 303 21.50 19.12 20.67
C ARG A 303 22.23 20.42 20.31
N GLY A 304 21.50 21.46 19.92
CA GLY A 304 22.05 22.80 19.70
C GLY A 304 22.67 23.45 20.95
N ARG A 305 22.38 22.91 22.16
CA ARG A 305 23.01 23.33 23.43
C ARG A 305 24.24 22.49 23.82
N ARG A 306 24.67 21.52 23.00
CA ARG A 306 25.76 20.57 23.31
C ARG A 306 26.96 20.65 22.35
N GLN A 307 27.10 21.71 21.56
CA GLN A 307 28.40 22.06 20.97
C GLN A 307 29.09 23.05 21.91
N PRO A 308 30.03 22.61 22.79
CA PRO A 308 31.03 23.53 23.29
C PRO A 308 31.96 23.91 22.14
N ALA A 309 32.32 25.19 22.10
CA ALA A 309 33.36 25.75 21.25
C ALA A 309 34.73 25.11 21.52
#